data_AF-A0A8T3A2C8-F1
#
_entry.id   AF-A0A8T3A2C8-F1
#
_cell.length_a   1.000
_cell.length_b   1.000
_cell.length_c   1.000
_cell.angle_alpha   90.00
_cell.angle_beta   90.00
_cell.angle_gamma   90.00
#
_symmetry.space_group_name_H-M   'P 1'
#
loop_
_entity.id
_entity.type
_entity.pdbx_description
1 polymer ?
#
loop_
_entity_poly.entity_id
_entity_poly.type
_entity_poly.pdbx_seq_one_letter_code
_entity_poly.pdbx_strand_id
1 'polypeptide(L)'
;MRFCHFRRLESTAIVTFALLFVLSLFPNRAVGDKSADAFVQNAVYSNKITIFSKSYCPYCKRVKRIFSELNEKPFVVELDLRDDGSEIQNVLLNLVGRQTVPQVFVNGKHIGGSDDTMKALSNGLLHKLLKKNQ
;
A
#
# COMPACT_ATOMS: atom_id res chain seq x y z
N MET A 1 -28.46 -63.53 3.84
CA MET A 1 -27.31 -63.53 2.91
C MET A 1 -27.74 -62.95 1.56
N ARG A 2 -27.31 -61.72 1.23
CA ARG A 2 -26.87 -61.30 -0.12
C ARG A 2 -26.50 -59.81 -0.09
N PHE A 3 -25.22 -59.59 -0.37
CA PHE A 3 -24.57 -58.30 -0.61
C PHE A 3 -25.27 -57.55 -1.75
N CYS A 4 -25.42 -56.23 -1.63
CA CYS A 4 -25.46 -55.35 -2.78
C CYS A 4 -24.46 -54.20 -2.55
N HIS A 5 -23.38 -54.25 -3.30
CA HIS A 5 -22.20 -53.41 -3.23
C HIS A 5 -22.52 -52.05 -3.91
N PHE A 6 -22.69 -51.00 -3.11
CA PHE A 6 -22.84 -49.63 -3.63
C PHE A 6 -21.46 -49.16 -4.14
N ARG A 7 -21.27 -49.18 -5.47
CA ARG A 7 -20.05 -48.68 -6.12
C ARG A 7 -19.98 -47.16 -5.96
N ARG A 8 -19.03 -46.70 -5.14
CA ARG A 8 -18.56 -45.31 -5.10
C ARG A 8 -17.94 -44.99 -6.47
N LEU A 9 -18.62 -44.16 -7.27
CA LEU A 9 -18.09 -43.65 -8.54
C LEU A 9 -17.20 -42.44 -8.20
N GLU A 10 -15.90 -42.59 -8.38
CA GLU A 10 -14.91 -41.53 -8.10
C GLU A 10 -14.99 -40.44 -9.18
N SER A 11 -15.67 -39.34 -8.87
CA SER A 11 -15.83 -38.17 -9.75
C SER A 11 -14.73 -37.14 -9.50
N THR A 12 -13.48 -37.51 -9.74
CA THR A 12 -12.30 -36.64 -9.56
C THR A 12 -12.07 -35.67 -10.73
N ALA A 13 -12.68 -35.92 -11.90
CA ALA A 13 -12.45 -35.15 -13.12
C ALA A 13 -13.11 -33.75 -13.14
N ILE A 14 -14.21 -33.54 -12.42
CA ILE A 14 -14.95 -32.26 -12.45
C ILE A 14 -14.24 -31.20 -11.60
N VAL A 15 -13.62 -31.61 -10.49
CA VAL A 15 -12.94 -30.69 -9.55
C VAL A 15 -11.64 -30.14 -10.15
N THR A 16 -10.91 -30.94 -10.93
CA THR A 16 -9.65 -30.53 -11.56
C THR A 16 -9.86 -29.55 -12.72
N PHE A 17 -10.95 -29.71 -13.49
CA PHE A 17 -11.28 -28.80 -14.58
C PHE A 17 -11.71 -27.42 -14.06
N ALA A 18 -12.47 -27.37 -12.97
CA ALA A 18 -12.84 -26.12 -12.30
C ALA A 18 -11.63 -25.38 -11.71
N LEU A 19 -10.67 -26.12 -11.13
CA LEU A 19 -9.46 -25.54 -10.52
C LEU A 19 -8.52 -24.91 -11.56
N LEU A 20 -8.36 -25.54 -12.72
CA LEU A 20 -7.56 -25.00 -13.84
C LEU A 20 -8.19 -23.74 -14.45
N PHE A 21 -9.52 -23.70 -14.54
CA PHE A 21 -10.24 -22.53 -15.05
C PHE A 21 -10.11 -21.34 -14.08
N VAL A 22 -10.17 -21.57 -12.77
CA VAL A 22 -9.98 -20.52 -11.75
C VAL A 22 -8.55 -19.97 -11.75
N LEU A 23 -7.53 -20.80 -11.97
CA LEU A 23 -6.13 -20.33 -12.07
C LEU A 23 -5.90 -19.40 -13.28
N SER A 24 -6.61 -19.63 -14.39
CA SER A 24 -6.50 -18.79 -15.60
C SER A 24 -7.15 -17.40 -15.46
N LEU A 25 -7.97 -17.18 -14.42
CA LEU A 25 -8.65 -15.91 -14.16
C LEU A 25 -7.88 -14.97 -13.22
N PHE A 26 -6.78 -15.43 -12.63
CA PHE A 26 -5.91 -14.55 -11.84
C PHE A 26 -4.90 -13.89 -12.79
N PRO A 27 -5.04 -12.58 -13.07
CA PRO A 27 -4.03 -11.89 -13.87
C PRO A 27 -2.70 -12.03 -13.13
N ASN A 28 -1.67 -12.48 -13.87
CA ASN A 28 -0.28 -12.38 -13.43
C ASN A 28 -0.03 -10.94 -13.00
N ARG A 29 0.06 -10.71 -11.68
CA ARG A 29 0.45 -9.40 -11.15
C ARG A 29 1.80 -9.06 -11.76
N ALA A 30 1.84 -7.95 -12.49
CA ALA A 30 3.08 -7.39 -13.00
C ALA A 30 4.08 -7.28 -11.85
N VAL A 31 5.26 -7.87 -12.06
CA VAL A 31 6.37 -7.87 -11.12
C VAL A 31 6.89 -6.44 -11.01
N GLY A 32 6.29 -5.66 -10.11
CA GLY A 32 7.03 -4.59 -9.43
C GLY A 32 8.16 -5.27 -8.66
N ASP A 33 9.38 -4.77 -8.85
CA ASP A 33 10.59 -5.32 -8.26
C ASP A 33 10.39 -5.60 -6.76
N LYS A 34 10.58 -6.85 -6.33
CA LYS A 34 10.43 -7.27 -4.92
C LYS A 34 11.15 -6.32 -3.95
N SER A 35 12.22 -5.67 -4.43
CA SER A 35 12.97 -4.64 -3.71
C SER A 35 12.14 -3.37 -3.42
N ALA A 36 11.48 -2.79 -4.42
CA ALA A 36 10.70 -1.56 -4.26
C ALA A 36 9.47 -1.78 -3.36
N ASP A 37 8.79 -2.91 -3.52
CA ASP A 37 7.70 -3.32 -2.62
C ASP A 37 8.20 -3.43 -1.17
N ALA A 38 9.28 -4.17 -0.94
CA ALA A 38 9.86 -4.32 0.40
C ALA A 38 10.27 -2.98 1.00
N PHE A 39 10.87 -2.09 0.20
CA PHE A 39 11.23 -0.74 0.64
C PHE A 39 10.00 0.06 1.08
N VAL A 40 8.92 0.09 0.29
CA VAL A 40 7.70 0.82 0.64
C VAL A 40 7.09 0.27 1.92
N GLN A 41 6.99 -1.05 2.06
CA GLN A 41 6.45 -1.67 3.28
C GLN A 41 7.29 -1.30 4.51
N ASN A 42 8.62 -1.42 4.40
CA ASN A 42 9.54 -1.05 5.49
C ASN A 42 9.43 0.44 5.84
N ALA A 43 9.39 1.32 4.84
CA ALA A 43 9.24 2.75 5.05
C ALA A 43 7.93 3.07 5.78
N VAL A 44 6.81 2.43 5.42
CA VAL A 44 5.48 2.69 5.98
C VAL A 44 5.32 2.12 7.39
N TYR A 45 5.87 0.94 7.69
CA TYR A 45 5.64 0.25 8.96
C TYR A 45 6.75 0.46 10.01
N SER A 46 7.97 0.83 9.60
CA SER A 46 9.07 1.12 10.54
C SER A 46 9.11 2.58 11.01
N ASN A 47 8.30 3.46 10.42
CA ASN A 47 8.25 4.87 10.78
C ASN A 47 6.85 5.29 11.22
N LYS A 48 6.79 6.15 12.25
CA LYS A 48 5.52 6.74 12.72
C LYS A 48 4.83 7.53 11.61
N ILE A 49 5.60 8.27 10.80
CA ILE A 49 5.09 9.08 9.69
C ILE A 49 6.02 8.89 8.51
N THR A 50 5.43 8.60 7.34
CA THR A 50 6.16 8.43 6.09
C THR A 50 5.55 9.31 5.01
N ILE A 51 6.39 10.03 4.28
CA ILE A 51 5.99 10.91 3.19
C ILE A 51 6.79 10.53 1.95
N PHE A 52 6.10 9.95 0.95
CA PHE A 52 6.65 9.84 -0.39
C PHE A 52 6.45 11.18 -1.10
N SER A 53 7.54 11.75 -1.60
CA SER A 53 7.66 13.16 -1.98
C SER A 53 8.47 13.31 -3.28
N LYS A 54 8.46 14.53 -3.84
CA LYS A 54 9.50 15.00 -4.75
C LYS A 54 10.04 16.35 -4.27
N SER A 55 11.35 16.58 -4.41
CA SER A 55 12.05 17.72 -3.82
C SER A 55 11.51 19.07 -4.31
N TYR A 56 11.14 19.14 -5.60
CA TYR A 56 10.61 20.33 -6.25
C TYR A 56 9.11 20.56 -6.01
N CYS A 57 8.36 19.58 -5.50
CA CYS A 57 6.90 19.63 -5.47
C CYS A 57 6.36 20.58 -4.38
N PRO A 58 5.55 21.60 -4.73
CA PRO A 58 5.01 22.55 -3.77
C PRO A 58 4.00 21.91 -2.80
N TYR A 59 3.22 20.91 -3.24
CA TYR A 59 2.30 20.18 -2.37
C TYR A 59 3.05 19.34 -1.33
N CYS A 60 4.20 18.75 -1.71
CA CYS A 60 5.06 18.03 -0.76
C CYS A 60 5.64 18.98 0.30
N LYS A 61 6.10 20.17 -0.11
CA LYS A 61 6.58 21.21 0.83
C LYS A 61 5.50 21.62 1.84
N ARG A 62 4.24 21.75 1.39
CA ARG A 62 3.10 22.04 2.27
C ARG A 62 2.91 20.96 3.32
N VAL A 63 2.89 19.69 2.93
CA VAL A 63 2.75 18.56 3.87
C VAL A 63 3.91 18.52 4.88
N LYS A 64 5.16 18.69 4.42
CA LYS A 64 6.32 18.74 5.32
C LYS A 64 6.21 19.87 6.33
N ARG A 65 5.72 21.04 5.91
CA ARG A 65 5.45 22.18 6.79
C ARG A 65 4.40 21.86 7.85
N ILE A 66 3.28 21.22 7.48
CA ILE A 66 2.26 20.79 8.46
C ILE A 66 2.89 19.96 9.56
N PHE A 67 3.64 18.92 9.22
CA PHE A 67 4.28 18.07 10.25
C PHE A 67 5.35 18.81 11.05
N SER A 68 6.08 19.73 10.44
CA SER A 68 7.01 20.61 11.15
C SER A 68 6.30 21.51 12.16
N GLU A 69 5.14 22.09 11.81
CA GLU A 69 4.32 22.92 12.71
C GLU A 69 3.70 22.10 13.86
N LEU A 70 3.51 20.79 13.65
CA LEU A 70 3.10 19.82 14.67
C LEU A 70 4.27 19.30 15.53
N ASN A 71 5.50 19.77 15.31
CA ASN A 71 6.73 19.26 15.94
C ASN A 71 6.96 17.76 15.72
N GLU A 72 6.47 17.22 14.60
CA GLU A 72 6.67 15.83 14.20
C GLU A 72 7.80 15.73 13.16
N LYS A 73 8.57 14.65 13.21
CA LYS A 73 9.69 14.38 12.29
C LYS A 73 9.36 13.21 11.37
N PRO A 74 8.84 13.48 10.15
CA PRO A 74 8.49 12.42 9.21
C PRO A 74 9.73 11.82 8.54
N PHE A 75 9.65 10.52 8.22
CA PHE A 75 10.55 9.89 7.27
C PHE A 75 10.15 10.27 5.84
N VAL A 76 11.01 11.00 5.14
CA VAL A 76 10.72 11.53 3.81
C VAL A 76 11.51 10.75 2.77
N VAL A 77 10.82 10.27 1.74
CA VAL A 77 11.41 9.62 0.57
C VAL A 77 11.25 10.55 -0.62
N GLU A 78 12.34 11.15 -1.08
CA GLU A 78 12.36 12.00 -2.28
C GLU A 78 12.54 11.13 -3.53
N LEU A 79 11.44 10.84 -4.22
CA LEU A 79 11.41 9.90 -5.35
C LEU A 79 12.17 10.40 -6.57
N ASP A 80 12.33 11.71 -6.73
CA ASP A 80 13.11 12.32 -7.80
C ASP A 80 14.63 12.24 -7.57
N LEU A 81 15.06 11.84 -6.38
CA LEU A 81 16.47 11.69 -6.01
C LEU A 81 16.88 10.22 -5.86
N ARG A 82 16.05 9.30 -6.36
CA ARG A 82 16.26 7.86 -6.30
C ARG A 82 16.18 7.25 -7.68
N ASP A 83 17.05 6.29 -7.96
CA ASP A 83 17.05 5.54 -9.22
C ASP A 83 15.79 4.68 -9.36
N ASP A 84 15.28 4.14 -8.25
CA ASP A 84 14.07 3.29 -8.18
C ASP A 84 12.77 4.08 -7.92
N GLY A 85 12.80 5.40 -8.12
CA GLY A 85 11.68 6.28 -7.80
C GLY A 85 10.40 5.94 -8.59
N SER A 86 10.54 5.53 -9.85
CA SER A 86 9.43 5.15 -10.73
C SER A 86 8.76 3.85 -10.27
N GLU A 87 9.58 2.87 -9.89
CA GLU A 87 9.17 1.57 -9.36
C GLU A 87 8.39 1.77 -8.05
N ILE A 88 8.88 2.63 -7.16
CA ILE A 88 8.15 3.01 -5.95
C ILE A 88 6.81 3.68 -6.30
N GLN A 89 6.75 4.57 -7.29
CA GLN A 89 5.47 5.15 -7.74
C GLN A 89 4.48 4.10 -8.26
N ASN A 90 4.96 3.04 -8.92
CA ASN A 90 4.15 1.90 -9.35
C ASN A 90 3.65 1.07 -8.16
N VAL A 91 4.50 0.84 -7.15
CA VAL A 91 4.07 0.21 -5.89
C VAL A 91 2.96 1.02 -5.22
N LEU A 92 3.12 2.35 -5.15
CA LEU A 92 2.09 3.24 -4.60
C LEU A 92 0.79 3.19 -5.42
N LEU A 93 0.86 3.09 -6.76
CA LEU A 93 -0.32 2.87 -7.59
C LEU A 93 -1.08 1.61 -7.16
N ASN A 94 -0.36 0.51 -6.98
CA ASN A 94 -0.95 -0.78 -6.63
C ASN A 94 -1.49 -0.79 -5.20
N LEU A 95 -0.81 -0.11 -4.27
CA LEU A 95 -1.15 -0.09 -2.86
C LEU A 95 -2.33 0.84 -2.54
N VAL A 96 -2.35 2.04 -3.14
CA VAL A 96 -3.30 3.10 -2.78
C VAL A 96 -4.08 3.69 -3.96
N GLY A 97 -3.87 3.15 -5.17
CA GLY A 97 -4.55 3.60 -6.39
C GLY A 97 -4.04 4.93 -6.95
N ARG A 98 -2.89 5.44 -6.48
CA ARG A 98 -2.36 6.76 -6.89
C ARG A 98 -0.83 6.76 -6.98
N GLN A 99 -0.31 7.31 -8.07
CA GLN A 99 1.14 7.52 -8.29
C GLN A 99 1.62 8.90 -7.85
N THR A 100 0.69 9.85 -7.66
CA THR A 100 1.03 11.26 -7.45
C THR A 100 1.66 11.48 -6.09
N VAL A 101 2.57 12.45 -6.00
CA VAL A 101 3.13 12.91 -4.72
C VAL A 101 2.41 14.18 -4.25
N PRO A 102 2.30 14.42 -2.93
CA PRO A 102 2.76 13.55 -1.85
C PRO A 102 1.84 12.35 -1.62
N GLN A 103 2.39 11.25 -1.07
CA GLN A 103 1.60 10.19 -0.42
C GLN A 103 2.02 10.08 1.04
N VAL A 104 1.06 10.29 1.95
CA VAL A 104 1.31 10.36 3.39
C VAL A 104 0.75 9.13 4.09
N PHE A 105 1.57 8.55 4.97
CA PHE A 105 1.19 7.46 5.86
C PHE A 105 1.49 7.87 7.31
N VAL A 106 0.59 7.52 8.23
CA VAL A 106 0.78 7.72 9.67
C VAL A 106 0.44 6.41 10.39
N ASN A 107 1.40 5.85 11.12
CA ASN A 107 1.28 4.57 11.81
C ASN A 107 0.74 3.46 10.90
N GLY A 108 1.34 3.32 9.72
CA GLY A 108 0.93 2.36 8.69
C GLY A 108 -0.39 2.68 7.97
N LYS A 109 -1.16 3.69 8.41
CA LYS A 109 -2.42 4.09 7.78
C LYS A 109 -2.16 5.11 6.68
N HIS A 110 -2.65 4.83 5.47
CA HIS A 110 -2.66 5.79 4.37
C HIS A 110 -3.62 6.94 4.65
N ILE A 111 -3.10 8.17 4.51
CA ILE A 111 -3.86 9.42 4.67
C ILE A 111 -4.29 9.97 3.31
N GLY A 112 -3.41 9.88 2.31
CA GLY A 112 -3.63 10.42 0.97
C GLY A 112 -2.61 11.49 0.58
N GLY A 113 -3.06 12.44 -0.24
CA GLY A 113 -2.25 13.56 -0.72
C GLY A 113 -2.24 14.78 0.21
N SER A 114 -1.86 15.93 -0.34
CA SER A 114 -1.82 17.19 0.41
C SER A 114 -3.20 17.61 0.91
N ASP A 115 -4.22 17.53 0.08
CA ASP A 115 -5.59 17.95 0.44
C ASP A 115 -6.20 17.01 1.48
N ASP A 116 -5.96 15.71 1.32
CA ASP A 116 -6.38 14.70 2.29
C ASP A 116 -5.71 14.93 3.66
N THR A 117 -4.42 15.30 3.66
CA THR A 117 -3.66 15.62 4.87
C THR A 117 -4.19 16.89 5.55
N MET A 118 -4.47 17.95 4.78
CA MET A 118 -5.08 19.18 5.29
C MET A 118 -6.46 18.92 5.90
N LYS A 119 -7.28 18.11 5.23
CA LYS A 119 -8.60 17.71 5.72
C LYS A 119 -8.51 16.89 7.00
N ALA A 120 -7.54 15.97 7.08
CA ALA A 120 -7.28 15.18 8.28
C ALA A 120 -6.79 16.04 9.45
N LEU A 121 -6.01 17.09 9.18
CA LEU A 121 -5.63 18.07 10.19
C LEU A 121 -6.86 18.83 10.69
N SER A 122 -7.64 19.41 9.77
CA SER A 122 -8.77 20.28 10.11
C SER A 122 -9.88 19.56 10.86
N ASN A 123 -10.12 18.27 10.58
CA ASN A 123 -11.13 17.47 11.26
C ASN A 123 -10.60 16.73 12.51
N GLY A 124 -9.35 16.97 12.92
CA GLY A 124 -8.72 16.34 14.09
C GLY A 124 -8.32 14.88 13.93
N LEU A 125 -8.58 14.25 12.78
CA LEU A 125 -8.18 12.86 12.50
C LEU A 125 -6.66 12.71 12.58
N LEU A 126 -5.89 13.67 12.07
CA LEU A 126 -4.44 13.60 12.06
C LEU A 126 -3.87 13.55 13.48
N HIS A 127 -4.35 14.42 14.38
CA HIS A 127 -3.98 14.38 15.79
C HIS A 127 -4.34 13.06 16.47
N LYS A 128 -5.52 12.51 16.16
CA LYS A 128 -5.93 11.20 16.69
C LYS A 128 -5.00 10.08 16.24
N LEU A 129 -4.58 10.09 14.97
CA LEU A 129 -3.67 9.08 14.43
C LEU A 129 -2.27 9.19 15.02
N LEU A 130 -1.77 10.42 15.24
CA LEU A 130 -0.45 10.65 15.81
C LEU A 130 -0.33 10.19 17.28
N LYS A 131 -1.43 10.19 18.03
CA LYS A 131 -1.48 9.73 19.44
C LYS A 131 -1.60 8.21 19.61
N LYS A 132 -1.93 7.45 18.55
CA LYS A 132 -2.36 6.04 18.65
C LYS A 132 -1.28 5.05 19.17
N ASN A 133 -0.03 5.46 19.29
CA ASN A 133 1.10 4.60 19.70
C ASN A 133 1.84 5.14 20.96
N GLN A 134 1.14 5.84 21.86
CA GLN A 134 1.58 6.07 23.23
C GLN A 134 0.92 5.07 24.18
#